data_AF-A0A4S3MJT3-F1
#
_entry.id   AF-A0A4S3MJT3-F1
#
_cell.length_a   1.000
_cell.length_b   1.000
_cell.length_c   1.000
_cell.angle_alpha   90.00
_cell.angle_beta   90.00
_cell.angle_gamma   90.00
#
_symmetry.space_group_name_H-M   'P 1'
#
loop_
_entity.id
_entity.type
_entity.pdbx_description
1 polymer ?
#
loop_
_entity_poly.entity_id
_entity_poly.type
_entity_poly.pdbx_seq_one_letter_code
_entity_poly.pdbx_strand_id
1 'polypeptide(L)'
;MREPDPAKFMPVEAVQALLSERAEMTARMSQMDAEDRVDEAMREGFISPAMRPRAVALCRRDKAAFDGFLAAAPPTFKHLHRMTKEPIRKGVLRINGEIAGTVDDEIAARLGIDPAAMR
;
A
#
# COMPACT_ATOMS: atom_id res chain seq x y z
N MET A 1 -21.64 10.96 57.27
CA MET A 1 -22.19 10.49 55.98
C MET A 1 -21.25 9.40 55.48
N ARG A 2 -21.76 8.20 55.17
CA ARG A 2 -20.94 7.05 54.74
C ARG A 2 -21.04 6.98 53.22
N GLU A 3 -19.91 7.14 52.54
CA GLU A 3 -19.82 6.97 51.08
C GLU A 3 -20.38 5.58 50.73
N PRO A 4 -21.39 5.46 49.86
CA PRO A 4 -21.90 4.15 49.45
C PRO A 4 -20.80 3.38 48.74
N ASP A 5 -20.58 2.15 49.18
CA ASP A 5 -19.53 1.27 48.66
C ASP A 5 -19.85 0.90 47.19
N PRO A 6 -19.06 1.37 46.21
CA PRO A 6 -19.37 1.21 44.78
C PRO A 6 -19.39 -0.27 44.35
N ALA A 7 -18.67 -1.14 45.06
CA ALA A 7 -18.64 -2.57 44.79
C ALA A 7 -19.99 -3.27 45.09
N LYS A 8 -20.86 -2.68 45.91
CA LYS A 8 -22.21 -3.21 46.17
C LYS A 8 -23.22 -2.88 45.08
N PHE A 9 -22.95 -1.85 44.28
CA PHE A 9 -23.91 -1.30 43.31
C PHE A 9 -23.48 -1.50 41.85
N MET A 10 -22.28 -2.00 41.61
CA MET A 10 -21.78 -2.30 40.27
C MET A 10 -21.43 -3.78 40.16
N PRO A 11 -22.19 -4.57 39.37
CA PRO A 11 -21.84 -5.94 39.06
C PRO A 11 -20.47 -5.96 38.38
N VAL A 12 -19.52 -6.72 38.92
CA VAL A 12 -18.16 -6.81 38.39
C VAL A 12 -18.20 -7.30 36.93
N GLU A 13 -19.14 -8.18 36.62
CA GLU A 13 -19.41 -8.71 35.28
C GLU A 13 -19.82 -7.61 34.30
N ALA A 14 -20.68 -6.67 34.74
CA ALA A 14 -21.11 -5.55 33.90
C ALA A 14 -19.95 -4.58 33.62
N VAL A 15 -19.08 -4.36 34.60
CA VAL A 15 -17.87 -3.53 34.42
C VAL A 15 -16.89 -4.19 33.47
N GLN A 16 -16.64 -5.49 33.64
CA GLN A 16 -15.75 -6.25 32.75
C GLN A 16 -16.28 -6.28 31.32
N ALA A 17 -17.59 -6.45 31.13
CA ALA A 17 -18.22 -6.39 29.81
C ALA A 17 -18.03 -5.01 29.16
N LEU A 18 -18.29 -3.92 29.89
CA LEU A 18 -18.10 -2.55 29.39
C LEU A 18 -16.63 -2.23 29.07
N LEU A 19 -15.69 -2.68 29.91
CA LEU A 19 -14.26 -2.51 29.64
C LEU A 19 -13.82 -3.30 28.41
N SER A 20 -14.37 -4.50 28.21
CA SER A 20 -14.09 -5.33 27.04
C SER A 20 -14.64 -4.69 25.76
N GLU A 21 -15.89 -4.24 25.79
CA GLU A 21 -16.52 -3.53 24.67
C GLU A 21 -15.74 -2.25 24.31
N ARG A 22 -15.35 -1.47 25.32
CA ARG A 22 -14.52 -0.27 25.10
C ARG A 22 -13.16 -0.62 24.51
N ALA A 23 -12.51 -1.68 24.99
CA ALA A 23 -11.24 -2.14 24.44
C ALA A 23 -11.38 -2.58 22.97
N GLU A 24 -12.46 -3.29 22.64
CA GLU A 24 -12.78 -3.67 21.26
C GLU A 24 -13.02 -2.47 20.36
N MET A 25 -13.82 -1.49 20.81
CA MET A 25 -14.06 -0.27 20.06
C MET A 25 -12.76 0.50 19.81
N THR A 26 -11.92 0.63 20.85
CA THR A 26 -10.62 1.31 20.76
C THR A 26 -9.69 0.57 19.78
N ALA A 27 -9.69 -0.76 19.81
CA ALA A 27 -8.90 -1.58 18.89
C ALA A 27 -9.37 -1.45 17.43
N ARG A 28 -10.69 -1.40 17.20
CA ARG A 28 -11.27 -1.19 15.86
C ARG A 28 -10.92 0.19 15.31
N MET A 29 -11.07 1.24 16.12
CA MET A 29 -10.70 2.61 15.72
C MET A 29 -9.21 2.71 15.38
N SER A 30 -8.34 2.15 16.24
CA SER A 30 -6.90 2.13 16.00
C SER A 30 -6.52 1.36 14.73
N GLN A 31 -7.29 0.33 14.36
CA GLN A 31 -7.09 -0.40 13.11
C GLN A 31 -7.48 0.44 11.90
N MET A 32 -8.64 1.11 11.94
CA MET A 32 -9.09 1.99 10.86
C MET A 32 -8.10 3.13 10.64
N ASP A 33 -7.65 3.79 11.71
CA ASP A 33 -6.69 4.88 11.64
C ASP A 33 -5.35 4.44 10.99
N ALA A 34 -4.90 3.22 11.29
CA ALA A 34 -3.69 2.66 10.70
C ALA A 34 -3.87 2.31 9.22
N GLU A 35 -5.02 1.80 8.83
CA GLU A 35 -5.34 1.50 7.43
C GLU A 35 -5.44 2.80 6.60
N ASP A 36 -6.17 3.80 7.08
CA ASP A 36 -6.31 5.11 6.43
C ASP A 36 -4.96 5.81 6.25
N ARG A 37 -4.10 5.75 7.29
CA ARG A 37 -2.77 6.36 7.24
C ARG A 37 -1.85 5.68 6.22
N VAL A 38 -1.94 4.37 6.08
CA VAL A 38 -1.17 3.61 5.07
C VAL A 38 -1.70 3.87 3.68
N ASP A 39 -3.02 3.96 3.51
CA ASP A 39 -3.64 4.24 2.22
C ASP A 39 -3.26 5.65 1.72
N GLU A 40 -3.18 6.63 2.62
CA GLU A 40 -2.64 7.95 2.29
C GLU A 40 -1.18 7.87 1.82
N ALA A 41 -0.32 7.17 2.56
CA ALA A 41 1.08 7.00 2.19
C ALA A 41 1.28 6.23 0.86
N MET A 42 0.37 5.31 0.54
CA MET A 42 0.33 4.66 -0.77
C MET A 42 -0.05 5.65 -1.88
N ARG A 43 -1.06 6.48 -1.66
CA ARG A 43 -1.51 7.51 -2.62
C ARG A 43 -0.41 8.55 -2.90
N GLU A 44 0.36 8.91 -1.88
CA GLU A 44 1.50 9.82 -2.01
C GLU A 44 2.72 9.15 -2.67
N GLY A 45 2.73 7.82 -2.79
CA GLY A 45 3.76 7.05 -3.47
C GLY A 45 4.96 6.66 -2.59
N PHE A 46 4.81 6.69 -1.26
CA PHE A 46 5.82 6.19 -0.33
C PHE A 46 5.76 4.67 -0.15
N ILE A 47 4.58 4.08 -0.35
CA ILE A 47 4.32 2.65 -0.11
C ILE A 47 3.73 2.02 -1.37
N SER A 48 4.24 0.84 -1.73
CA SER A 48 3.67 0.04 -2.82
C SER A 48 2.54 -0.88 -2.34
N PRO A 49 1.62 -1.32 -3.22
CA PRO A 49 0.53 -2.24 -2.84
C PRO A 49 1.00 -3.53 -2.17
N ALA A 50 2.13 -4.09 -2.61
CA ALA A 50 2.71 -5.30 -2.02
C ALA A 50 3.21 -5.08 -0.58
N MET A 51 3.53 -3.84 -0.21
CA MET A 51 4.01 -3.49 1.13
C MET A 51 2.86 -3.17 2.11
N ARG A 52 1.63 -2.97 1.62
CA ARG A 52 0.47 -2.56 2.44
C ARG A 52 0.27 -3.42 3.69
N PRO A 53 0.27 -4.78 3.63
CA PRO A 53 0.02 -5.59 4.83
C PRO A 53 1.08 -5.38 5.93
N ARG A 54 2.35 -5.22 5.53
CA ARG A 54 3.45 -4.96 6.45
C ARG A 54 3.41 -3.53 6.99
N ALA A 55 3.04 -2.56 6.16
CA ALA A 55 2.89 -1.17 6.55
C ALA A 55 1.77 -0.99 7.59
N VAL A 56 0.61 -1.62 7.38
CA VAL A 56 -0.50 -1.60 8.35
C VAL A 56 -0.09 -2.24 9.67
N ALA A 57 0.58 -3.39 9.62
CA ALA A 57 1.09 -4.04 10.82
C ALA A 57 2.09 -3.17 11.60
N LEU A 58 2.97 -2.45 10.89
CA LEU A 58 3.91 -1.52 11.51
C LEU A 58 3.17 -0.32 12.13
N CYS A 59 2.27 0.33 11.40
CA CYS A 59 1.52 1.48 11.90
C CYS A 59 0.66 1.14 13.13
N ARG A 60 0.09 -0.08 13.18
CA ARG A 60 -0.65 -0.58 14.35
C ARG A 60 0.24 -0.84 15.56
N ARG A 61 1.47 -1.32 15.34
CA ARG A 61 2.42 -1.63 16.41
C ARG A 61 3.12 -0.39 16.94
N ASP A 62 3.53 0.49 16.03
CA ASP A 62 4.33 1.68 16.31
C ASP A 62 4.10 2.73 15.23
N LYS A 63 3.17 3.64 15.53
CA LYS A 63 2.84 4.76 14.64
C LYS A 63 4.01 5.72 14.46
N ALA A 64 4.84 5.93 15.48
CA ALA A 64 5.96 6.86 15.42
C ALA A 64 7.07 6.34 14.50
N ALA A 65 7.37 5.04 14.58
CA ALA A 65 8.30 4.40 13.64
C ALA A 65 7.80 4.45 12.20
N PHE A 66 6.49 4.29 11.99
CA PHE A 66 5.88 4.42 10.67
C PHE A 66 5.99 5.85 10.13
N ASP A 67 5.61 6.86 10.91
CA ASP A 67 5.72 8.27 10.51
C ASP A 67 7.20 8.69 10.29
N GLY A 68 8.13 8.19 11.11
CA GLY A 68 9.56 8.39 10.92
C GLY A 68 10.09 7.78 9.62
N PHE A 69 9.61 6.59 9.24
CA PHE A 69 9.91 5.99 7.95
C PHE A 69 9.43 6.87 6.79
N LEU A 70 8.20 7.39 6.85
CA LEU A 70 7.67 8.29 5.81
C LEU A 70 8.44 9.60 5.71
N ALA A 71 8.90 10.16 6.84
CA ALA A 71 9.68 11.39 6.85
C ALA A 71 11.08 11.23 6.22
N ALA A 72 11.67 10.04 6.34
CA ALA A 72 13.00 9.75 5.81
C ALA A 72 12.99 9.22 4.36
N ALA A 73 11.91 8.54 3.95
CA ALA A 73 11.83 7.93 2.63
C ALA A 73 11.38 8.94 1.56
N PRO A 74 12.00 8.99 0.37
CA PRO A 74 11.44 9.69 -0.78
C PRO A 74 10.21 8.93 -1.33
N PRO A 75 9.29 9.60 -2.06
CA PRO A 75 8.11 8.96 -2.64
C PRO A 75 8.46 8.15 -3.91
N THR A 76 9.21 7.06 -3.74
CA THR A 76 9.81 6.26 -4.82
C THR A 76 8.77 5.65 -5.78
N PHE A 77 7.57 5.34 -5.29
CA PHE A 77 6.54 4.65 -6.07
C PHE A 77 5.57 5.61 -6.78
N LYS A 78 5.69 6.92 -6.56
CA LYS A 78 4.78 7.93 -7.14
C LYS A 78 4.70 7.85 -8.67
N HIS A 79 5.82 7.55 -9.33
CA HIS A 79 5.87 7.44 -10.79
C HIS A 79 5.36 6.10 -11.31
N LEU A 80 5.34 5.05 -10.50
CA LEU A 80 4.89 3.70 -10.89
C LEU A 80 3.38 3.71 -11.19
N HIS A 81 2.61 4.46 -10.41
CA HIS A 81 1.16 4.62 -10.60
C HIS A 81 0.79 5.41 -11.88
N ARG A 82 1.76 6.07 -12.53
CA ARG A 82 1.57 6.76 -13.82
C ARG A 82 1.68 5.80 -15.01
N MET A 83 2.58 4.82 -14.92
CA MET A 83 2.90 3.92 -16.04
C MET A 83 1.75 2.97 -16.40
N THR A 84 0.82 2.69 -15.49
CA THR A 84 -0.34 1.82 -15.76
C THR A 84 -1.44 2.48 -16.59
N LYS A 85 -1.39 3.81 -16.79
CA LYS A 85 -2.34 4.55 -17.63
C LYS A 85 -1.83 4.86 -19.03
N GLU A 86 -0.53 4.68 -19.29
CA GLU A 86 -0.02 4.84 -20.64
C GLU A 86 -0.33 3.57 -21.44
N PRO A 87 -0.97 3.68 -22.61
CA PRO A 87 -1.04 2.53 -23.51
C PRO A 87 0.39 2.08 -23.78
N ILE A 88 0.62 0.76 -23.80
CA ILE A 88 1.88 0.16 -24.22
C ILE A 88 2.27 0.85 -25.53
N ARG A 89 3.26 1.75 -25.49
CA ARG A 89 3.82 2.32 -26.71
C ARG A 89 4.51 1.15 -27.36
N LYS A 90 3.92 0.59 -28.42
CA LYS A 90 4.60 -0.37 -29.29
C LYS A 90 5.97 0.24 -29.59
N GLY A 91 7.02 -0.39 -29.08
CA GLY A 91 8.36 0.17 -29.11
C GLY A 91 8.76 0.38 -30.56
N VAL A 92 8.82 1.63 -31.00
CA VAL A 92 9.56 1.98 -32.20
C VAL A 92 11.01 2.07 -31.77
N LEU A 93 11.83 1.12 -32.22
CA LEU A 93 13.26 1.24 -32.05
C LEU A 93 13.73 2.43 -32.89
N ARG A 94 14.34 3.41 -32.22
CA ARG A 94 15.00 4.52 -32.87
C ARG A 94 16.50 4.36 -32.71
N ILE A 95 17.20 4.17 -33.81
CA ILE A 95 18.67 4.25 -33.85
C ILE A 95 19.01 5.55 -34.58
N ASN A 96 19.81 6.41 -33.94
CA ASN A 96 20.26 7.68 -34.51
C ASN A 96 19.13 8.62 -35.01
N GLY A 97 17.96 8.59 -34.36
CA GLY A 97 16.82 9.45 -34.70
C GLY A 97 15.91 8.93 -35.82
N GLU A 98 16.27 7.83 -36.47
CA GLU A 98 15.46 7.19 -37.51
C GLU A 98 14.70 5.97 -36.97
N ILE A 99 13.50 5.74 -37.50
CA ILE A 99 12.63 4.62 -37.15
C ILE A 99 13.27 3.37 -37.78
N ALA A 100 13.95 2.54 -36.97
CA ALA A 100 14.78 1.44 -37.47
C ALA A 100 13.99 0.15 -37.77
N GLY A 101 12.71 0.10 -37.41
CA GLY A 101 11.84 -1.06 -37.60
C GLY A 101 10.99 -1.35 -36.37
N THR A 102 10.16 -2.38 -36.46
CA THR A 102 9.43 -2.91 -35.30
C THR A 102 10.28 -3.93 -34.56
N VAL A 103 10.08 -4.07 -33.25
CA VAL A 103 10.84 -5.03 -32.43
C VAL A 103 10.67 -6.47 -32.95
N ASP A 104 9.54 -6.77 -33.59
CA ASP A 104 9.27 -8.07 -34.21
C ASP A 104 10.25 -8.41 -35.34
N ASP A 105 10.69 -7.42 -36.12
CA ASP A 105 11.64 -7.62 -37.24
C ASP A 105 13.05 -8.00 -36.73
N GLU A 106 13.51 -7.40 -35.64
CA GLU A 106 14.82 -7.72 -35.04
C GLU A 106 14.82 -9.09 -34.34
N ILE A 107 13.70 -9.47 -33.71
CA ILE A 107 13.55 -10.79 -33.09
C ILE A 107 13.55 -11.88 -34.17
N ALA A 108 12.81 -11.66 -35.27
CA ALA A 108 12.78 -12.54 -36.43
C ALA A 108 14.19 -12.73 -37.02
N ALA A 109 14.95 -11.64 -37.19
CA ALA A 109 16.33 -11.67 -37.66
C ALA A 109 17.28 -12.44 -36.71
N ARG A 110 17.14 -12.27 -35.39
CA ARG A 110 17.96 -13.00 -34.40
C ARG A 110 17.63 -14.49 -34.32
N LEU A 111 16.40 -14.88 -34.62
CA LEU A 111 15.95 -16.26 -34.62
C LEU A 111 16.11 -16.94 -35.99
N GLY A 112 16.48 -16.18 -37.03
CA GLY A 112 16.57 -16.68 -38.40
C GLY A 112 15.21 -17.07 -39.00
N ILE A 113 14.12 -16.49 -38.48
CA ILE A 113 12.75 -16.77 -38.91
C ILE A 113 12.29 -15.60 -39.77
N ASP A 114 11.59 -15.90 -40.87
CA ASP A 114 11.00 -14.86 -41.72
C ASP A 114 9.81 -14.20 -40.99
N PRO A 115 9.74 -12.86 -40.89
CA PRO A 115 8.67 -12.18 -40.15
C PRO A 115 7.27 -12.39 -40.76
N ALA A 116 7.15 -12.79 -42.03
CA ALA A 116 5.88 -13.17 -42.63
C ALA A 116 5.32 -14.51 -42.12
N ALA A 117 6.16 -15.35 -41.48
CA ALA A 117 5.75 -16.61 -40.87
C ALA A 117 5.17 -16.47 -39.46
N MET A 118 5.24 -15.25 -38.87
CA MET A 118 4.78 -14.96 -37.51
C MET A 118 3.37 -14.33 -37.46
N ARG A 119 2.65 -14.33 -38.59
CA ARG A 119 1.30 -13.77 -38.75
C ARG A 119 0.19 -14.79 -38.62
#